data_AF-A0A165U9N3-F1
#
_entry.id   AF-A0A165U9N3-F1
#
_cell.length_a   1.000
_cell.length_b   1.000
_cell.length_c   1.000
_cell.angle_alpha   90.00
_cell.angle_beta   90.00
_cell.angle_gamma   90.00
#
_symmetry.space_group_name_H-M   'P 1'
#
loop_
_entity.id
_entity.type
_entity.pdbx_description
1 polymer ?
#
loop_
_entity_poly.entity_id
_entity_poly.type
_entity_poly.pdbx_seq_one_letter_code
_entity_poly.pdbx_strand_id
1 'polypeptide(L)'
;MKPNVWVWGNLSSVLTHATTSTSSTLTGSTGSDTFVFTSTQVGTDIITDFEAGARSDDIIFFDKDVFVDFDAVLAATSDDENSTVIKLGDENSITLNSVLKADLHADDFQFI
;
A
#
# COMPACT_ATOMS: atom_id res chain seq x y z
N MET A 1 7.31 -26.28 8.98
CA MET A 1 6.99 -24.95 8.41
C MET A 1 6.29 -24.17 9.52
N LYS A 2 6.88 -23.07 10.01
CA LYS A 2 6.22 -22.26 11.04
C LYS A 2 5.30 -21.26 10.32
N PRO A 3 4.01 -21.15 10.71
CA PRO A 3 3.15 -20.10 10.18
C PRO A 3 3.63 -18.76 10.74
N ASN A 4 3.69 -17.73 9.89
CA ASN A 4 4.11 -16.41 10.32
C ASN A 4 3.00 -15.74 11.13
N VAL A 5 3.28 -15.68 12.43
CA VAL A 5 2.88 -14.76 13.50
C VAL A 5 1.81 -13.71 13.16
N TRP A 6 0.66 -13.84 13.84
CA TRP A 6 -0.35 -12.80 14.01
C TRP A 6 0.09 -11.84 15.12
N VAL A 7 0.26 -10.56 14.83
CA VAL A 7 0.47 -9.53 15.88
C VAL A 7 -0.88 -8.89 16.20
N TRP A 8 -1.32 -9.04 17.45
CA TRP A 8 -2.49 -8.41 18.04
C TRP A 8 -2.14 -7.02 18.56
N GLY A 9 -2.94 -6.00 18.23
CA GLY A 9 -2.92 -4.68 18.87
C GLY A 9 -4.31 -4.05 18.78
N ASN A 10 -4.94 -3.78 19.93
CA ASN A 10 -6.20 -3.05 19.99
C ASN A 10 -5.88 -1.54 19.88
N LEU A 11 -6.48 -0.88 18.87
CA LEU A 11 -6.79 0.53 18.65
C LEU A 11 -6.50 0.92 17.18
N SER A 12 -7.57 0.98 16.37
CA SER A 12 -7.65 1.45 14.97
C SER A 12 -6.94 0.61 13.88
N SER A 13 -7.76 -0.11 13.11
CA SER A 13 -7.70 -0.32 11.65
C SER A 13 -6.39 -0.73 10.94
N VAL A 14 -5.62 -1.67 11.47
CA VAL A 14 -4.57 -2.33 10.66
C VAL A 14 -5.21 -3.38 9.72
N LEU A 15 -5.33 -3.08 8.42
CA LEU A 15 -5.72 -4.05 7.41
C LEU A 15 -4.48 -4.80 6.90
N THR A 16 -4.15 -5.92 7.54
CA THR A 16 -3.07 -6.78 7.07
C THR A 16 -3.51 -7.54 5.81
N HIS A 17 -3.01 -7.14 4.63
CA HIS A 17 -3.18 -7.94 3.42
C HIS A 17 -2.30 -9.20 3.53
N ALA A 18 -2.94 -10.36 3.65
CA ALA A 18 -2.25 -11.64 3.60
C ALA A 18 -1.81 -11.91 2.16
N THR A 19 -0.51 -12.01 1.95
CA THR A 19 0.22 -12.21 0.69
C THR A 19 -0.22 -13.45 -0.11
N THR A 20 -1.43 -13.44 -0.65
CA THR A 20 -1.90 -14.42 -1.62
C THR A 20 -1.79 -13.75 -2.98
N SER A 21 -1.16 -14.36 -3.97
CA SER A 21 -0.93 -13.80 -5.32
C SER A 21 -2.24 -13.58 -6.12
N THR A 22 -3.25 -12.99 -5.49
CA THR A 22 -4.64 -12.87 -5.91
C THR A 22 -5.09 -11.44 -5.64
N SER A 23 -5.50 -10.77 -6.70
CA SER A 23 -6.04 -9.41 -6.67
C SER A 23 -7.13 -9.23 -5.62
N SER A 24 -7.02 -8.17 -4.81
CA SER A 24 -7.93 -7.87 -3.71
C SER A 24 -8.36 -6.41 -3.71
N THR A 25 -9.56 -6.14 -3.18
CA THR A 25 -10.01 -4.79 -2.86
C THR A 25 -9.83 -4.55 -1.37
N LEU A 26 -9.09 -3.50 -1.03
CA LEU A 26 -8.70 -3.12 0.32
C LEU A 26 -9.39 -1.80 0.67
N THR A 27 -10.03 -1.78 1.84
CA THR A 27 -10.75 -0.61 2.37
C THR A 27 -10.37 -0.49 3.84
N GLY A 28 -9.73 0.61 4.21
CA GLY A 28 -9.22 0.88 5.55
C GLY A 28 -10.32 1.25 6.55
N SER A 29 -11.45 1.76 6.06
CA SER A 29 -12.58 2.32 6.80
C SER A 29 -12.34 3.78 7.24
N THR A 30 -12.68 4.14 8.47
CA THR A 30 -12.49 5.53 8.95
C THR A 30 -11.33 5.58 9.93
N GLY A 31 -10.47 6.57 9.80
CA GLY A 31 -9.36 6.83 10.71
C GLY A 31 -8.03 6.62 10.01
N SER A 32 -6.98 6.44 10.82
CA SER A 32 -5.62 6.15 10.34
C SER A 32 -5.47 4.67 10.03
N ASP A 33 -5.31 4.34 8.76
CA ASP A 33 -5.23 2.96 8.30
C ASP A 33 -3.80 2.64 7.83
N THR A 34 -3.38 1.39 7.99
CA THR A 34 -2.07 0.93 7.49
C THR A 34 -2.21 -0.26 6.57
N PHE A 35 -1.78 -0.10 5.32
CA PHE A 35 -1.79 -1.12 4.28
C PHE A 35 -0.39 -1.71 4.13
N VAL A 36 -0.23 -2.99 4.43
CA VAL A 36 1.09 -3.63 4.54
C VAL A 36 1.37 -4.54 3.35
N PHE A 37 2.50 -4.29 2.66
CA PHE A 37 2.99 -5.06 1.52
C PHE A 37 4.44 -5.49 1.73
N THR A 38 4.65 -6.76 2.10
CA THR A 38 5.98 -7.31 2.39
C THR A 38 6.55 -8.21 1.29
N SER A 39 5.89 -8.25 0.13
CA SER A 39 6.27 -9.07 -1.01
C SER A 39 5.81 -8.41 -2.30
N THR A 40 6.49 -8.70 -3.41
CA THR A 40 6.05 -8.29 -4.75
C THR A 40 4.94 -9.18 -5.31
N GLN A 41 4.65 -10.33 -4.68
CA GLN A 41 3.65 -11.32 -5.15
C GLN A 41 2.27 -11.09 -4.53
N VAL A 42 1.63 -9.99 -4.91
CA VAL A 42 0.34 -9.55 -4.32
C VAL A 42 -0.82 -9.65 -5.32
N GLY A 43 -0.54 -9.76 -6.62
CA GLY A 43 -1.54 -9.62 -7.67
C GLY A 43 -1.83 -8.14 -7.97
N THR A 44 -3.05 -7.83 -8.42
CA THR A 44 -3.47 -6.46 -8.74
C THR A 44 -4.45 -5.94 -7.68
N ASP A 45 -3.93 -5.32 -6.64
CA ASP A 45 -4.73 -4.84 -5.52
C ASP A 45 -5.26 -3.43 -5.76
N ILE A 46 -6.41 -3.12 -5.18
CA ILE A 46 -7.07 -1.80 -5.25
C ILE A 46 -7.34 -1.33 -3.83
N ILE A 47 -6.77 -0.19 -3.43
CA ILE A 47 -7.10 0.52 -2.19
C ILE A 47 -8.15 1.59 -2.52
N THR A 48 -9.28 1.56 -1.83
CA THR A 48 -10.46 2.37 -2.21
C THR A 48 -10.60 3.72 -1.52
N ASP A 49 -9.95 3.90 -0.37
CA ASP A 49 -10.19 4.98 0.58
C ASP A 49 -8.89 5.60 1.14
N PHE A 50 -7.76 5.41 0.46
CA PHE A 50 -6.48 5.96 0.88
C PHE A 50 -6.51 7.50 0.91
N GLU A 51 -6.29 8.09 2.07
CA GLU A 51 -6.10 9.53 2.22
C GLU A 51 -4.63 9.90 2.00
N ALA A 52 -4.28 10.47 0.86
CA ALA A 52 -2.92 10.90 0.53
C ALA A 52 -2.66 12.36 0.91
N GLY A 53 -1.39 12.69 1.15
CA GLY A 53 -0.91 14.05 1.28
C GLY A 53 -0.07 14.28 2.53
N ALA A 54 0.54 15.47 2.61
CA ALA A 54 1.37 15.79 3.76
C ALA A 54 0.54 15.75 5.06
N ARG A 55 1.00 14.94 6.02
CA ARG A 55 0.35 14.69 7.31
C ARG A 55 -1.01 14.01 7.19
N SER A 56 -1.20 13.22 6.15
CA SER A 56 -2.27 12.25 6.08
C SER A 56 -2.18 11.25 7.24
N ASP A 57 -3.30 10.61 7.51
CA ASP A 57 -3.43 9.61 8.57
C ASP A 57 -3.14 8.18 8.05
N ASP A 58 -3.24 7.95 6.74
CA ASP A 58 -3.06 6.63 6.13
C ASP A 58 -1.61 6.37 5.71
N ILE A 59 -1.18 5.12 5.85
CA ILE A 59 0.19 4.70 5.55
C ILE A 59 0.18 3.45 4.67
N ILE A 60 0.98 3.47 3.60
CA ILE A 60 1.40 2.27 2.88
C ILE A 60 2.77 1.85 3.39
N PHE A 61 2.84 0.63 3.87
CA PHE A 61 4.03 0.08 4.49
C PHE A 61 4.64 -0.98 3.58
N PHE A 62 5.86 -0.73 3.12
CA PHE A 62 6.63 -1.65 2.29
C PHE A 62 7.78 -2.29 3.08
N ASP A 63 8.09 -3.55 2.76
CA ASP A 63 9.40 -4.11 3.09
C ASP A 63 10.47 -3.50 2.15
N LYS A 64 11.69 -3.29 2.63
CA LYS A 64 12.81 -2.75 1.84
C LYS A 64 13.20 -3.64 0.66
N ASP A 65 12.86 -4.93 0.72
CA ASP A 65 13.01 -5.85 -0.40
C ASP A 65 12.00 -5.59 -1.54
N VAL A 66 10.91 -4.84 -1.25
CA VAL A 66 9.92 -4.39 -2.24
C VAL A 66 10.30 -3.02 -2.80
N PHE A 67 10.47 -2.03 -1.93
CA PHE A 67 10.93 -0.69 -2.29
C PHE A 67 11.93 -0.18 -1.25
N VAL A 68 13.04 0.39 -1.73
CA VAL A 68 14.10 0.91 -0.85
C VAL A 68 13.71 2.21 -0.16
N ASP A 69 12.93 3.07 -0.83
CA ASP A 69 12.50 4.38 -0.35
C ASP A 69 11.33 4.96 -1.19
N PHE A 70 10.90 6.16 -0.83
CA PHE A 70 9.81 6.89 -1.51
C PHE A 70 10.15 7.26 -2.96
N ASP A 71 11.41 7.58 -3.28
CA ASP A 71 11.81 7.88 -4.65
C ASP A 71 11.66 6.66 -5.56
N ALA A 72 11.96 5.46 -5.05
CA ALA A 72 11.71 4.21 -5.74
C ALA A 72 10.21 3.94 -5.97
N VAL A 73 9.37 4.24 -4.98
CA VAL A 73 7.90 4.17 -5.14
C VAL A 73 7.44 5.12 -6.24
N LEU A 74 7.85 6.39 -6.20
CA LEU A 74 7.48 7.38 -7.22
C LEU A 74 7.97 6.98 -8.61
N ALA A 75 9.15 6.39 -8.74
CA ALA A 75 9.66 5.89 -10.03
C ALA A 75 8.78 4.76 -10.60
N ALA A 76 8.18 3.94 -9.74
CA ALA A 76 7.27 2.85 -10.11
C ALA A 76 5.79 3.25 -10.22
N THR A 77 5.47 4.50 -9.90
CA THR A 77 4.09 5.01 -9.86
C THR A 77 3.71 5.75 -11.15
N SER A 78 2.53 5.49 -11.68
CA SER A 78 1.94 6.22 -12.81
C SER A 78 0.45 6.43 -12.62
N ASP A 79 -0.07 7.59 -13.02
CA ASP A 79 -1.50 7.85 -13.00
C ASP A 79 -2.23 7.10 -14.12
N ASP A 80 -3.42 6.60 -13.80
CA ASP A 80 -4.41 6.03 -14.70
C ASP A 80 -5.77 6.66 -14.38
N GLU A 81 -6.20 7.58 -15.25
CA GLU A 81 -7.36 8.45 -15.05
C GLU A 81 -7.32 9.23 -13.72
N ASN A 82 -8.16 8.85 -12.75
CA ASN A 82 -8.32 9.49 -11.45
C ASN A 82 -7.61 8.73 -10.32
N SER A 83 -6.84 7.71 -10.67
CA SER A 83 -6.19 6.81 -9.74
C SER A 83 -4.71 6.74 -10.06
N THR A 84 -3.92 6.24 -9.12
CA THR A 84 -2.50 6.01 -9.35
C THR A 84 -2.16 4.55 -9.16
N VAL A 85 -1.26 4.04 -10.00
CA VAL A 85 -0.86 2.64 -10.05
C VAL A 85 0.61 2.54 -9.70
N ILE A 86 0.90 1.86 -8.59
CA ILE A 86 2.25 1.52 -8.12
C ILE A 86 2.57 0.12 -8.64
N LYS A 87 3.56 0.00 -9.53
CA LYS A 87 3.97 -1.30 -10.08
C LYS A 87 4.99 -2.00 -9.16
N LEU A 88 4.74 -3.25 -8.84
CA LEU A 88 5.63 -4.12 -8.06
C LEU A 88 6.35 -5.15 -8.94
N GLY A 89 5.89 -5.32 -10.18
CA GLY A 89 6.44 -6.21 -11.20
C GLY A 89 5.53 -6.23 -12.43
N ASP A 90 5.76 -7.16 -13.35
CA ASP A 90 5.01 -7.23 -14.62
C ASP A 90 3.52 -7.54 -14.43
N GLU A 91 3.18 -8.34 -13.42
CA GLU A 91 1.81 -8.81 -13.14
C GLU A 91 1.28 -8.35 -11.77
N ASN A 92 2.04 -7.52 -11.04
CA ASN A 92 1.71 -7.12 -9.68
C ASN A 92 1.66 -5.60 -9.55
N SER A 93 0.58 -5.09 -8.97
CA SER A 93 0.37 -3.66 -8.80
C SER A 93 -0.54 -3.35 -7.62
N ILE A 94 -0.40 -2.13 -7.11
CA ILE A 94 -1.34 -1.53 -6.17
C ILE A 94 -1.93 -0.30 -6.84
N THR A 95 -3.25 -0.24 -6.92
CA THR A 95 -3.98 0.92 -7.42
C THR A 95 -4.57 1.69 -6.23
N LEU A 96 -4.25 2.97 -6.12
CA LEU A 96 -4.87 3.87 -5.16
C LEU A 96 -5.99 4.61 -5.88
N ASN A 97 -7.23 4.26 -5.54
CA ASN A 97 -8.39 4.81 -6.23
C ASN A 97 -8.63 6.26 -5.79
N SER A 98 -8.92 7.15 -6.74
CA SER A 98 -9.19 8.58 -6.45
C SER A 98 -8.02 9.34 -5.82
N VAL A 99 -6.79 8.84 -5.97
CA VAL A 99 -5.54 9.46 -5.52
C VAL A 99 -4.64 9.64 -6.74
N LEU A 100 -4.10 10.86 -6.94
CA LEU A 100 -3.13 11.11 -7.98
C LEU A 100 -1.71 11.03 -7.41
N LYS A 101 -0.74 10.69 -8.26
CA LYS A 101 0.68 10.66 -7.91
C LYS A 101 1.17 11.98 -7.32
N ALA A 102 0.61 13.10 -7.78
CA ALA A 102 0.95 14.44 -7.28
C ALA A 102 0.47 14.70 -5.85
N ASP A 103 -0.51 13.93 -5.37
CA ASP A 103 -1.03 14.03 -4.01
C ASP A 103 -0.19 13.20 -3.03
N LEU A 104 0.60 12.24 -3.53
CA LEU A 104 1.48 11.42 -2.71
C LEU A 104 2.60 12.24 -2.07
N HIS A 105 2.81 11.99 -0.79
CA HIS A 105 3.84 12.62 0.02
C HIS A 105 4.69 11.55 0.72
N ALA A 106 5.89 11.94 1.15
CA ALA A 106 6.86 10.97 1.69
C ALA A 106 6.43 10.33 3.03
N ASP A 107 5.54 10.98 3.79
CA ASP A 107 4.99 10.44 5.05
C ASP A 107 3.83 9.46 4.86
N ASP A 108 3.26 9.39 3.64
CA ASP A 108 2.31 8.35 3.23
C ASP A 108 2.96 6.95 3.18
N PHE A 109 4.31 6.87 3.23
CA PHE A 109 5.07 5.64 3.04
C PHE A 109 6.05 5.33 4.17
N GLN A 110 6.09 4.06 4.57
CA GLN A 110 7.06 3.53 5.54
C GLN A 110 7.78 2.29 5.00
N PHE A 111 9.03 2.10 5.42
CA PHE A 111 9.94 1.06 4.90
C PHE A 111 10.68 0.33 6.02
N ILE A 112 10.66 -1.01 6.07
CA ILE A 112 11.39 -1.82 7.09
C ILE A 112 12.30 -2.91 6.54
#